data_AF-A0A3E3K1U6-F1
#
_entry.id   AF-A0A3E3K1U6-F1
#
_cell.length_a   1.000
_cell.length_b   1.000
_cell.length_c   1.000
_cell.angle_alpha   90.00
_cell.angle_beta   90.00
_cell.angle_gamma   90.00
#
_symmetry.space_group_name_H-M   'P 1'
#
loop_
_entity.id
_entity.type
_entity.pdbx_description
1 polymer ?
#
loop_
_entity_poly.entity_id
_entity_poly.type
_entity_poly.pdbx_seq_one_letter_code
_entity_poly.pdbx_strand_id
1 'polypeptide(L)'
;MKKWLYLAALLATCYLNLVYDWPEGRTILVVELVFPAVLYLEAKLMSVRIKIRPQGDLQMAEEGETLHIPFVVENCGAFRIPVLWLWMGKNRKVVRDLKKGGRQTLIFPYHATVCGKQVWEIKKAVTRDASGMFYIRIRRFVSEPVEIHVVPKAYPVFAEISKAVRLFVTEGEEYAKDRGGDDASEVFDVHEYKPGDRIAQIHWKLSARTEELYLKEFSFPLGAAVVVLLSRKEEDRFPAKNTVFLNLAASVGHALVEESCRFYAVWKERESQIFRRFLVKDEETFYDWLLALSSTRVSDLDVLDEAMYRYEFFEPYRKAVRISGDLSIRCGEEDTLWFHENTFVQELSGTVLEI
;
A
#
# COMPACT_ATOMS: atom_id res chain seq x y z
N MET A 1 35.16 13.69 25.42
CA MET A 1 35.41 14.17 26.79
C MET A 1 35.71 13.04 27.76
N LYS A 2 34.78 12.14 28.11
CA LYS A 2 35.01 11.08 29.12
C LYS A 2 36.22 10.16 28.87
N LYS A 3 36.47 9.74 27.62
CA LYS A 3 37.65 8.94 27.25
C LYS A 3 38.98 9.65 27.53
N TRP A 4 39.04 10.95 27.25
CA TRP A 4 40.24 11.76 27.44
C TRP A 4 40.50 12.03 28.92
N LEU A 5 39.44 12.20 29.71
CA LEU A 5 39.55 12.29 31.18
C LEU A 5 40.10 10.99 31.77
N TYR A 6 39.60 9.83 31.30
CA TYR A 6 40.10 8.52 31.71
C TYR A 6 41.58 8.33 31.34
N LEU A 7 41.96 8.71 30.12
CA LEU A 7 43.34 8.63 29.66
C LEU A 7 44.27 9.53 30.49
N ALA A 8 43.81 10.74 30.85
CA ALA A 8 44.58 11.64 31.70
C ALA A 8 44.77 11.08 33.12
N ALA A 9 43.73 10.45 33.69
CA ALA A 9 43.83 9.75 34.98
C ALA A 9 44.83 8.58 34.91
N LEU A 10 44.73 7.73 33.87
CA LEU A 10 45.66 6.62 33.64
C LEU A 10 47.12 7.11 33.52
N LEU A 11 47.35 8.20 32.78
CA LEU A 11 48.68 8.79 32.63
C LEU A 11 49.22 9.37 33.95
N ALA A 12 48.35 9.99 34.75
CA ALA A 12 48.71 10.48 36.08
C ALA A 12 49.08 9.33 37.03
N THR A 13 48.28 8.26 37.06
CA THR A 13 48.55 7.05 37.85
C THR A 13 49.86 6.38 37.41
N CYS A 14 50.11 6.31 36.10
CA CYS A 14 51.38 5.79 35.55
C CYS A 14 52.59 6.63 35.97
N TYR A 15 52.48 7.96 35.86
CA TYR A 15 53.53 8.90 36.28
C TYR A 15 53.87 8.78 37.76
N LEU A 16 52.85 8.75 38.63
CA LEU A 16 53.03 8.63 40.08
C LEU A 16 53.72 7.32 40.47
N ASN A 17 53.36 6.20 39.82
CA ASN A 17 54.01 4.91 40.03
C ASN A 17 55.49 4.93 39.60
N LEU A 18 55.82 5.62 38.51
CA LEU A 18 57.18 5.66 37.97
C LEU A 18 58.13 6.55 38.79
N VAL A 19 57.62 7.68 39.30
CA VAL A 19 58.43 8.67 40.04
C VAL A 19 58.55 8.33 41.53
N TYR A 20 57.48 7.84 42.16
CA TYR A 20 57.41 7.69 43.62
C TYR A 20 57.44 6.23 44.11
N ASP A 21 57.61 5.26 43.19
CA ASP A 21 57.58 3.80 43.45
C ASP A 21 56.44 3.38 44.39
N TRP A 22 55.25 3.94 44.12
CA TRP A 22 54.08 3.85 44.98
C TRP A 22 53.52 2.42 45.02
N PRO A 23 53.64 1.66 46.13
CA PRO A 23 53.28 0.24 46.16
C PRO A 23 51.79 -0.01 45.91
N GLU A 24 50.92 0.82 46.48
CA GLU A 24 49.47 0.73 46.29
C GLU A 24 49.05 1.20 44.90
N GLY A 25 49.81 2.14 44.30
CA GLY A 25 49.57 2.67 42.96
C GLY A 25 49.59 1.59 41.87
N ARG A 26 50.36 0.52 42.06
CA ARG A 26 50.41 -0.61 41.11
C ARG A 26 49.08 -1.34 41.02
N THR A 27 48.37 -1.48 42.15
CA THR A 27 47.04 -2.11 42.19
C THR A 27 45.99 -1.24 41.49
N ILE A 28 46.05 0.08 41.70
CA ILE A 28 45.17 1.06 41.04
C ILE A 28 45.37 1.00 39.53
N LEU A 29 46.61 0.96 39.07
CA LEU A 29 46.94 0.88 37.65
C LEU A 29 46.38 -0.41 37.01
N VAL A 30 46.45 -1.56 37.70
CA VAL A 30 45.85 -2.81 37.22
C VAL A 30 44.33 -2.68 37.09
N VAL A 31 43.66 -2.08 38.07
CA VAL A 31 42.20 -1.84 38.01
C VAL A 31 41.84 -0.91 36.84
N GLU A 32 42.60 0.16 36.63
CA GLU A 32 42.41 1.08 35.50
C GLU A 32 42.68 0.41 34.13
N LEU A 33 43.52 -0.62 34.06
CA LEU A 33 43.72 -1.38 32.82
C LEU A 33 42.59 -2.41 32.58
N VAL A 34 42.08 -3.03 33.65
CA VAL A 34 41.02 -4.05 33.57
C VAL A 34 39.64 -3.42 33.35
N PHE A 35 39.36 -2.26 33.94
CA PHE A 35 38.06 -1.63 33.91
C PHE A 35 37.49 -1.40 32.49
N PRO A 36 38.24 -0.90 31.49
CA PRO A 36 37.75 -0.74 30.12
C PRO A 36 37.41 -2.08 29.44
N ALA A 37 38.16 -3.15 29.76
CA ALA A 37 37.87 -4.49 29.24
C ALA A 37 36.56 -5.05 29.82
N VAL A 38 36.30 -4.81 31.12
CA VAL A 38 35.03 -5.16 31.77
C VAL A 38 33.87 -4.40 31.14
N LEU A 39 33.99 -3.08 30.96
CA LEU A 39 32.95 -2.27 30.30
C LEU A 39 32.67 -2.73 28.86
N TYR A 40 33.72 -3.08 28.11
CA TYR A 40 33.56 -3.62 26.76
C TYR A 40 32.85 -4.97 26.75
N LEU A 41 33.20 -5.87 27.68
CA LEU A 41 32.56 -7.18 27.82
C LEU A 41 31.09 -7.05 28.20
N GLU A 42 30.77 -6.20 29.18
CA GLU A 42 29.39 -5.90 29.60
C GLU A 42 28.54 -5.40 28.42
N ALA A 43 29.05 -4.41 27.68
CA ALA A 43 28.34 -3.87 26.52
C ALA A 43 28.22 -4.87 25.37
N LYS A 44 29.15 -5.83 25.23
CA LYS A 44 29.02 -6.95 24.29
C LYS A 44 27.94 -7.93 24.73
N LEU A 45 27.82 -8.23 26.02
CA LEU A 45 26.77 -9.10 26.56
C LEU A 45 25.37 -8.49 26.46
N MET A 46 25.25 -7.16 26.58
CA MET A 46 24.00 -6.42 26.33
C MET A 46 23.46 -6.58 24.89
N SER A 47 24.33 -6.93 23.93
CA SER A 47 24.01 -6.93 22.50
C SER A 47 23.30 -8.18 21.97
N VAL A 48 22.89 -9.13 22.83
CA VAL A 48 22.56 -10.50 22.39
C VAL A 48 21.06 -10.80 22.35
N ARG A 49 20.19 -9.98 22.96
CA ARG A 49 18.76 -10.35 23.10
C ARG A 49 17.82 -9.15 23.12
N ILE A 50 17.76 -8.42 22.01
CA ILE A 50 16.72 -7.40 21.78
C ILE A 50 15.77 -7.94 20.72
N LYS A 51 14.47 -7.88 21.02
CA LYS A 51 13.40 -8.15 20.05
C LYS A 51 12.71 -6.83 19.72
N ILE A 52 12.47 -6.61 18.44
CA ILE A 52 11.81 -5.42 17.92
C ILE A 52 10.69 -5.91 17.02
N ARG A 53 9.47 -5.47 17.33
CA ARG A 53 8.26 -5.88 16.61
C ARG A 53 7.45 -4.67 16.20
N PRO A 54 6.95 -4.58 14.97
CA PRO A 54 5.91 -3.61 14.67
C PRO A 54 4.65 -3.95 15.47
N GLN A 55 3.85 -2.95 15.77
CA GLN A 55 2.53 -3.14 16.36
C GLN A 55 1.49 -2.96 15.24
N GLY A 56 0.80 -4.05 14.92
CA GLY A 56 -0.09 -4.18 13.76
C GLY A 56 0.52 -5.03 12.65
N ASP A 57 -0.34 -5.69 11.86
CA ASP A 57 0.10 -6.66 10.85
C ASP A 57 0.28 -6.01 9.46
N LEU A 58 -0.74 -5.30 8.98
CA LEU A 58 -0.76 -4.64 7.67
C LEU A 58 -0.94 -3.13 7.85
N GLN A 59 -0.02 -2.33 7.32
CA GLN A 59 -0.15 -0.88 7.27
C GLN A 59 -0.45 -0.45 5.83
N MET A 60 -1.56 0.23 5.61
CA MET A 60 -1.89 0.85 4.33
C MET A 60 -1.70 2.36 4.44
N ALA A 61 -1.17 2.98 3.39
CA ALA A 61 -1.10 4.43 3.25
C ALA A 61 -1.41 4.83 1.82
N GLU A 62 -2.02 6.00 1.67
CA GLU A 62 -2.08 6.66 0.38
C GLU A 62 -0.74 7.32 0.03
N GLU A 63 -0.48 7.47 -1.27
CA GLU A 63 0.67 8.23 -1.74
C GLU A 63 0.64 9.68 -1.23
N GLY A 64 1.76 10.13 -0.68
CA GLY A 64 1.93 11.42 0.00
C GLY A 64 1.58 11.41 1.49
N GLU A 65 0.99 10.33 2.02
CA GLU A 65 0.65 10.23 3.44
C GLU A 65 1.89 9.97 4.32
N THR A 66 1.82 10.41 5.58
CA THR A 66 2.84 10.10 6.59
C THR A 66 2.27 9.17 7.65
N LEU A 67 2.73 7.93 7.66
CA LEU A 67 2.39 6.96 8.71
C LEU A 67 3.29 7.10 9.93
N HIS A 68 2.71 6.89 11.09
CA HIS A 68 3.41 6.85 12.37
C HIS A 68 3.45 5.42 12.89
N ILE A 69 4.43 4.64 12.42
CA ILE A 69 4.48 3.20 12.67
C ILE A 69 5.06 2.92 14.07
N PRO A 70 4.28 2.30 14.97
CA PRO A 70 4.75 1.92 16.30
C PRO A 70 5.59 0.63 16.24
N PHE A 71 6.77 0.66 16.86
CA PHE A 71 7.63 -0.50 17.09
C PHE A 71 7.82 -0.72 18.58
N VAL A 72 7.48 -1.92 19.05
CA VAL A 72 7.72 -2.37 20.42
C VAL A 72 9.13 -2.95 20.50
N VAL A 73 9.95 -2.35 21.35
CA VAL A 73 11.31 -2.81 21.66
C VAL A 73 11.29 -3.51 23.00
N GLU A 74 11.66 -4.79 23.00
CA GLU A 74 11.71 -5.65 24.19
C GLU A 74 13.15 -6.07 24.49
N ASN A 75 13.58 -5.84 25.74
CA ASN A 75 14.85 -6.33 26.24
C ASN A 75 14.69 -7.75 26.82
N CYS A 76 15.04 -8.75 26.01
CA CYS A 76 15.10 -10.16 26.40
C CYS A 76 16.47 -10.55 27.01
N GLY A 77 17.36 -9.58 27.22
CA GLY A 77 18.68 -9.77 27.81
C GLY A 77 18.65 -9.85 29.33
N ALA A 78 19.78 -10.24 29.93
CA ALA A 78 19.94 -10.26 31.38
C ALA A 78 20.24 -8.88 31.98
N PHE A 79 20.74 -7.94 31.15
CA PHE A 79 21.23 -6.64 31.59
C PHE A 79 20.27 -5.52 31.23
N ARG A 80 20.25 -4.47 32.06
CA ARG A 80 19.59 -3.19 31.78
C ARG A 80 20.35 -2.47 30.68
N ILE A 81 19.64 -1.94 29.68
CA ILE A 81 20.25 -1.18 28.58
C ILE A 81 20.02 0.32 28.87
N PRO A 82 21.07 1.10 29.18
CA PRO A 82 20.92 2.49 29.59
C PRO A 82 20.45 3.39 28.43
N VAL A 83 21.02 3.19 27.24
CA VAL A 83 20.65 3.92 26.02
C VAL A 83 20.80 2.99 24.82
N LEU A 84 19.76 2.93 24.00
CA LEU A 84 19.72 2.18 22.76
C LEU A 84 19.32 3.12 21.62
N TRP A 85 20.21 3.29 20.65
CA TRP A 85 19.92 3.97 19.39
C TRP A 85 19.49 2.96 18.35
N LEU A 86 18.39 3.23 17.69
CA LEU A 86 17.85 2.44 16.59
C LEU A 86 17.78 3.29 15.34
N TRP A 87 18.16 2.69 14.21
CA TRP A 87 18.11 3.33 12.89
C TRP A 87 17.24 2.52 11.94
N MET A 88 16.35 3.25 11.28
CA MET A 88 15.45 2.75 10.25
C MET A 88 15.54 3.73 9.08
N GLY A 89 16.22 3.31 8.02
CA GLY A 89 16.62 4.23 6.95
C GLY A 89 17.43 5.43 7.47
N LYS A 90 16.94 6.64 7.22
CA LYS A 90 17.55 7.90 7.69
C LYS A 90 17.09 8.29 9.12
N ASN A 91 16.03 7.67 9.62
CA ASN A 91 15.43 8.02 10.91
C ASN A 91 16.19 7.36 12.07
N ARG A 92 16.44 8.14 13.13
CA ARG A 92 17.08 7.68 14.36
C ARG A 92 16.16 7.90 15.55
N LYS A 93 15.92 6.85 16.33
CA LYS A 93 15.19 6.92 17.60
C LYS A 93 16.05 6.41 18.76
N VAL A 94 15.71 6.84 19.97
CA VAL A 94 16.45 6.52 21.19
C VAL A 94 15.50 5.92 22.21
N VAL A 95 15.82 4.73 22.69
CA VAL A 95 15.23 4.15 23.89
C VAL A 95 16.17 4.45 25.04
N ARG A 96 15.63 5.01 26.13
CA ARG A 96 16.39 5.25 27.35
C ARG A 96 15.91 4.30 28.42
N ASP A 97 16.84 3.80 29.20
CA ASP A 97 16.56 3.02 30.39
C ASP A 97 15.65 1.80 30.15
N LEU A 98 16.07 0.91 29.26
CA LEU A 98 15.34 -0.32 28.97
C LEU A 98 15.74 -1.40 29.97
N LYS A 99 14.92 -1.55 31.03
CA LYS A 99 15.08 -2.58 32.08
C LYS A 99 15.03 -4.00 31.49
N LYS A 100 15.54 -4.98 32.24
CA LYS A 100 15.41 -6.40 31.91
C LYS A 100 13.92 -6.78 31.80
N GLY A 101 13.53 -7.40 30.68
CA GLY A 101 12.13 -7.71 30.38
C GLY A 101 11.25 -6.49 30.11
N GLY A 102 11.84 -5.29 30.09
CA GLY A 102 11.12 -4.05 29.81
C GLY A 102 10.74 -3.94 28.35
N ARG A 103 9.60 -3.31 28.10
CA ARG A 103 9.07 -2.99 26.78
C ARG A 103 8.90 -1.48 26.66
N GLN A 104 9.28 -0.92 25.53
CA GLN A 104 9.00 0.47 25.19
C GLN A 104 8.59 0.57 23.73
N THR A 105 7.58 1.39 23.44
CA THR A 105 7.10 1.63 22.07
C THR A 105 7.75 2.89 21.51
N LEU A 106 8.24 2.80 20.29
CA LEU A 106 8.80 3.90 19.54
C LEU A 106 8.02 4.10 18.25
N ILE A 107 7.74 5.35 17.92
CA ILE A 107 7.04 5.71 16.69
C ILE A 107 8.06 6.19 15.65
N PHE A 108 8.10 5.52 14.51
CA PHE A 108 8.90 5.90 13.35
C PHE A 108 7.98 6.54 12.29
N PRO A 109 8.27 7.78 11.85
CA PRO A 109 7.55 8.36 10.73
C PRO A 109 8.00 7.68 9.43
N TYR A 110 7.04 7.31 8.61
CA TYR A 110 7.23 6.78 7.27
C TYR A 110 6.50 7.69 6.28
N HIS A 111 7.22 8.22 5.29
CA HIS A 111 6.63 9.04 4.24
C HIS A 111 6.40 8.16 3.01
N ALA A 112 5.15 8.01 2.60
CA ALA A 112 4.74 7.16 1.50
C ALA A 112 4.95 7.87 0.15
N THR A 113 6.16 7.79 -0.41
CA THR A 113 6.49 8.51 -1.67
C THR A 113 6.40 7.65 -2.93
N VAL A 114 6.44 6.33 -2.79
CA VAL A 114 6.45 5.40 -3.93
C VAL A 114 5.36 4.37 -3.70
N CYS A 115 4.45 4.27 -4.66
CA CYS A 115 3.39 3.26 -4.64
C CYS A 115 3.97 1.85 -4.67
N GLY A 116 3.28 0.96 -3.95
CA GLY A 116 3.53 -0.46 -3.93
C GLY A 116 3.91 -1.02 -2.56
N LYS A 117 4.21 -2.32 -2.54
CA LYS A 117 4.64 -3.04 -1.33
C LYS A 117 6.04 -2.62 -0.88
N GLN A 118 6.14 -2.05 0.32
CA GLN A 118 7.38 -1.58 0.94
C GLN A 118 7.64 -2.35 2.23
N VAL A 119 8.84 -2.92 2.35
CA VAL A 119 9.24 -3.67 3.56
C VAL A 119 10.24 -2.85 4.36
N TRP A 120 9.88 -2.54 5.60
CA TRP A 120 10.69 -1.72 6.49
C TRP A 120 11.13 -2.52 7.72
N GLU A 121 12.42 -2.39 8.05
CA GLU A 121 13.01 -3.07 9.20
C GLU A 121 14.07 -2.20 9.88
N ILE A 122 14.32 -2.44 11.16
CA ILE A 122 15.41 -1.78 11.88
C ILE A 122 16.71 -2.51 11.54
N LYS A 123 17.59 -1.85 10.77
CA LYS A 123 18.84 -2.46 10.27
C LYS A 123 20.04 -2.25 11.17
N LYS A 124 19.97 -1.29 12.10
CA LYS A 124 21.09 -0.94 12.96
C LYS A 124 20.60 -0.56 14.34
N ALA A 125 21.25 -1.17 15.32
CA ALA A 125 21.10 -0.87 16.73
C ALA A 125 22.49 -0.63 17.35
N VAL A 126 22.61 0.39 18.18
CA VAL A 126 23.85 0.72 18.90
C VAL A 126 23.48 1.00 20.34
N THR A 127 24.23 0.41 21.26
CA THR A 127 24.14 0.71 22.68
C THR A 127 25.43 1.35 23.16
N ARG A 128 25.39 1.86 24.38
CA ARG A 128 26.55 2.37 25.10
C ARG A 128 26.65 1.66 26.45
N ASP A 129 27.87 1.47 26.93
CA ASP A 129 28.13 0.96 28.29
C ASP A 129 27.62 1.94 29.37
N ALA A 130 27.55 1.46 30.62
CA ALA A 130 27.04 2.25 31.75
C ALA A 130 27.86 3.53 32.01
N SER A 131 29.18 3.52 31.84
CA SER A 131 30.04 4.71 32.04
C SER A 131 29.92 5.70 30.89
N GLY A 132 29.67 5.16 29.70
CA GLY A 132 29.62 5.88 28.47
C GLY A 132 30.91 5.89 27.64
N MET A 133 31.90 5.09 27.96
CA MET A 133 33.16 5.11 27.21
C MET A 133 33.05 4.43 25.85
N PHE A 134 32.23 3.41 25.69
CA PHE A 134 32.18 2.55 24.51
C PHE A 134 30.81 2.58 23.84
N TYR A 135 30.81 2.79 22.53
CA TYR A 135 29.64 2.62 21.68
C TYR A 135 29.76 1.28 20.97
N ILE A 136 28.82 0.38 21.22
CA ILE A 136 28.87 -0.98 20.67
C ILE A 136 27.70 -1.15 19.71
N ARG A 137 28.03 -1.48 18.46
CA ARG A 137 27.03 -1.90 17.48
C ARG A 137 26.52 -3.29 17.83
N ILE A 138 25.21 -3.39 17.98
CA ILE A 138 24.52 -4.63 18.26
C ILE A 138 24.43 -5.41 16.95
N ARG A 139 25.11 -6.55 16.91
CA ARG A 139 25.18 -7.40 15.70
C ARG A 139 24.07 -8.45 15.64
N ARG A 140 23.49 -8.82 16.78
CA ARG A 140 22.50 -9.89 16.91
C ARG A 140 21.28 -9.38 17.67
N PHE A 141 20.32 -8.84 16.94
CA PHE A 141 18.99 -8.53 17.45
C PHE A 141 17.95 -9.08 16.47
N VAL A 142 16.76 -9.34 16.96
CA VAL A 142 15.63 -9.79 16.14
C VAL A 142 14.81 -8.56 15.81
N SER A 143 14.71 -8.22 14.52
CA SER A 143 13.79 -7.21 14.02
C SER A 143 12.79 -7.90 13.12
N GLU A 144 11.52 -7.87 13.48
CA GLU A 144 10.45 -8.28 12.59
C GLU A 144 10.21 -7.14 11.58
N PRO A 145 10.15 -7.42 10.26
CA PRO A 145 9.86 -6.42 9.27
C PRO A 145 8.38 -6.00 9.35
N VAL A 146 8.09 -4.76 9.01
CA VAL A 146 6.72 -4.29 8.75
C VAL A 146 6.53 -4.19 7.25
N GLU A 147 5.37 -4.66 6.79
CA GLU A 147 4.93 -4.51 5.42
C GLU A 147 3.97 -3.32 5.31
N ILE A 148 4.29 -2.40 4.41
CA ILE A 148 3.51 -1.19 4.17
C ILE A 148 3.06 -1.22 2.72
N HIS A 149 1.75 -1.19 2.49
CA HIS A 149 1.16 -1.06 1.16
C HIS A 149 0.87 0.41 0.90
N VAL A 150 1.64 1.01 -0.02
CA VAL A 150 1.37 2.36 -0.49
C VAL A 150 0.45 2.25 -1.70
N VAL A 151 -0.81 2.62 -1.52
CA VAL A 151 -1.80 2.67 -2.61
C VAL A 151 -1.68 4.00 -3.36
N PRO A 152 -1.97 4.03 -4.68
CA PRO A 152 -2.02 5.28 -5.42
C PRO A 152 -3.09 6.22 -4.88
N LYS A 153 -2.84 7.51 -5.01
CA LYS A 153 -3.77 8.55 -4.62
C LYS A 153 -4.64 8.94 -5.80
N ALA A 154 -5.96 8.90 -5.61
CA ALA A 154 -6.93 9.42 -6.56
C ALA A 154 -7.00 10.95 -6.45
N TYR A 155 -7.02 11.61 -7.60
CA TYR A 155 -7.23 13.04 -7.74
C TYR A 155 -8.57 13.28 -8.44
N PRO A 156 -9.25 14.41 -8.14
CA PRO A 156 -10.56 14.69 -8.73
C PRO A 156 -10.45 14.88 -10.24
N VAL A 157 -11.31 14.18 -10.98
CA VAL A 157 -11.45 14.23 -12.44
C VAL A 157 -12.93 14.17 -12.76
N PHE A 158 -13.39 14.99 -13.69
CA PHE A 158 -14.77 14.91 -14.14
C PHE A 158 -14.94 13.80 -15.17
N ALA A 159 -15.88 12.89 -14.96
CA ALA A 159 -16.26 11.87 -15.93
C ALA A 159 -17.71 12.07 -16.36
N GLU A 160 -17.95 12.33 -17.64
CA GLU A 160 -19.30 12.39 -18.20
C GLU A 160 -19.67 11.02 -18.75
N ILE A 161 -20.51 10.29 -18.00
CA ILE A 161 -20.96 8.96 -18.41
C ILE A 161 -22.17 9.07 -19.33
N SER A 162 -21.98 8.69 -20.59
CA SER A 162 -23.02 8.73 -21.61
C SER A 162 -24.20 7.79 -21.28
N LYS A 163 -25.40 8.16 -21.76
CA LYS A 163 -26.60 7.30 -21.62
C LYS A 163 -26.41 5.92 -22.24
N ALA A 164 -25.62 5.84 -23.31
CA ALA A 164 -25.31 4.58 -23.99
C ALA A 164 -24.52 3.62 -23.10
N VAL A 165 -23.63 4.14 -22.23
CA VAL A 165 -22.93 3.34 -21.22
C VAL A 165 -23.86 2.95 -20.08
N ARG A 166 -24.66 3.90 -19.54
CA ARG A 166 -25.57 3.64 -18.39
C ARG A 166 -26.71 2.65 -18.69
N LEU A 167 -27.10 2.53 -19.95
CA LEU A 167 -28.16 1.64 -20.42
C LEU A 167 -27.61 0.43 -21.19
N PHE A 168 -26.29 0.23 -21.18
CA PHE A 168 -25.69 -0.91 -21.86
C PHE A 168 -26.09 -2.19 -21.14
N VAL A 169 -26.73 -3.10 -21.87
CA VAL A 169 -27.11 -4.41 -21.33
C VAL A 169 -25.86 -5.27 -21.27
N THR A 170 -25.52 -5.68 -20.06
CA THR A 170 -24.38 -6.53 -19.75
C THR A 170 -24.86 -7.86 -19.20
N GLU A 171 -24.09 -8.92 -19.41
CA GLU A 171 -24.30 -10.18 -18.69
C GLU A 171 -23.63 -10.05 -17.31
N GLY A 172 -24.44 -10.02 -16.24
CA GLY A 172 -23.97 -9.89 -14.87
C GLY A 172 -24.89 -10.67 -13.92
N GLU A 173 -24.34 -11.13 -12.80
CA GLU A 173 -25.09 -11.92 -11.81
C GLU A 173 -25.93 -11.04 -10.86
N GLU A 174 -25.58 -9.76 -10.76
CA GLU A 174 -26.33 -8.79 -9.96
C GLU A 174 -27.35 -8.06 -10.84
N TYR A 175 -28.48 -7.66 -10.25
CA TYR A 175 -29.56 -6.98 -10.96
C TYR A 175 -29.90 -5.62 -10.35
N ALA A 176 -30.40 -4.72 -11.19
CA ALA A 176 -30.83 -3.40 -10.79
C ALA A 176 -32.03 -3.48 -9.85
N LYS A 177 -31.99 -2.70 -8.77
CA LYS A 177 -33.07 -2.65 -7.76
C LYS A 177 -34.05 -1.51 -7.99
N ASP A 178 -33.71 -0.58 -8.88
CA ASP A 178 -34.43 0.66 -9.17
C ASP A 178 -35.18 0.62 -10.51
N ARG A 179 -34.92 -0.37 -11.37
CA ARG A 179 -35.52 -0.48 -12.70
C ARG A 179 -35.63 -1.94 -13.18
N GLY A 180 -36.68 -2.22 -13.94
CA GLY A 180 -36.82 -3.45 -14.72
C GLY A 180 -35.95 -3.46 -15.98
N GLY A 181 -35.83 -4.64 -16.57
CA GLY A 181 -35.10 -4.92 -17.81
C GLY A 181 -35.77 -6.04 -18.60
N ASP A 182 -35.00 -6.68 -19.48
CA ASP A 182 -35.49 -7.71 -20.41
C ASP A 182 -34.96 -9.12 -20.07
N ASP A 183 -34.24 -9.29 -18.95
CA ASP A 183 -33.68 -10.60 -18.57
C ASP A 183 -34.73 -11.49 -17.90
N ALA A 184 -35.27 -12.44 -18.68
CA ALA A 184 -36.30 -13.37 -18.22
C ALA A 184 -35.84 -14.37 -17.14
N SER A 185 -34.55 -14.42 -16.80
CA SER A 185 -34.03 -15.31 -15.75
C SER A 185 -34.36 -14.83 -14.33
N GLU A 186 -34.58 -13.52 -14.14
CA GLU A 186 -35.00 -12.94 -12.86
C GLU A 186 -36.24 -12.06 -13.03
N VAL A 187 -37.17 -12.14 -12.08
CA VAL A 187 -38.38 -11.30 -12.02
C VAL A 187 -38.12 -10.16 -11.05
N PHE A 188 -38.16 -8.92 -11.56
CA PHE A 188 -37.97 -7.70 -10.79
C PHE A 188 -39.19 -7.37 -9.94
N ASP A 189 -40.36 -7.36 -10.58
CA ASP A 189 -41.63 -7.07 -9.93
C ASP A 189 -42.79 -7.80 -10.62
N VAL A 190 -43.93 -7.87 -9.95
CA VAL A 190 -45.17 -8.41 -10.48
C VAL A 190 -46.30 -7.44 -10.19
N HIS A 191 -46.91 -6.89 -11.24
CA HIS A 191 -48.01 -5.94 -11.12
C HIS A 191 -49.24 -6.41 -11.90
N GLU A 192 -50.40 -5.81 -11.60
CA GLU A 192 -51.65 -6.08 -12.33
C GLU A 192 -51.52 -5.59 -13.78
N TYR A 193 -52.05 -6.38 -14.71
CA TYR A 193 -52.00 -6.12 -16.15
C TYR A 193 -52.70 -4.81 -16.49
N LYS A 194 -52.01 -3.96 -17.25
CA LYS A 194 -52.57 -2.73 -17.81
C LYS A 194 -52.66 -2.84 -19.33
N PRO A 195 -53.68 -2.22 -19.95
CA PRO A 195 -53.75 -2.14 -21.40
C PRO A 195 -52.49 -1.53 -21.99
N GLY A 196 -51.76 -2.30 -22.82
CA GLY A 196 -50.46 -1.92 -23.37
C GLY A 196 -49.33 -2.87 -22.99
N ASP A 197 -49.52 -3.66 -21.93
CA ASP A 197 -48.54 -4.63 -21.48
C ASP A 197 -48.43 -5.82 -22.43
N ARG A 198 -47.21 -6.37 -22.53
CA ARG A 198 -46.91 -7.51 -23.40
C ARG A 198 -47.52 -8.79 -22.83
N ILE A 199 -48.53 -9.33 -23.52
CA ILE A 199 -49.23 -10.58 -23.13
C ILE A 199 -48.25 -11.75 -22.89
N ALA A 200 -47.11 -11.79 -23.60
CA ALA A 200 -46.08 -12.81 -23.43
C ALA A 200 -45.46 -12.86 -22.01
N GLN A 201 -45.54 -11.77 -21.24
CA GLN A 201 -44.95 -11.64 -19.91
C GLN A 201 -45.94 -11.95 -18.77
N ILE A 202 -47.15 -12.41 -19.07
CA ILE A 202 -48.17 -12.72 -18.05
C ILE A 202 -47.66 -13.78 -17.06
N HIS A 203 -47.84 -13.52 -15.77
CA HIS A 203 -47.59 -14.47 -14.69
C HIS A 203 -48.73 -15.49 -14.60
N TRP A 204 -48.84 -16.41 -15.56
CA TRP A 204 -49.96 -17.35 -15.68
C TRP A 204 -50.34 -18.08 -14.38
N LYS A 205 -49.35 -18.47 -13.56
CA LYS A 205 -49.59 -19.17 -12.28
C LYS A 205 -50.22 -18.28 -11.20
N LEU A 206 -49.93 -16.98 -11.19
CA LEU A 206 -50.49 -16.03 -10.23
C LEU A 206 -51.87 -15.59 -10.72
N SER A 207 -51.97 -15.30 -12.02
CA SER A 207 -53.24 -14.93 -12.63
C SER A 207 -54.30 -16.02 -12.50
N ALA A 208 -53.92 -17.28 -12.69
CA ALA A 208 -54.83 -18.41 -12.51
C ALA A 208 -55.32 -18.60 -11.05
N ARG A 209 -54.60 -18.07 -10.06
CA ARG A 209 -54.97 -18.17 -8.63
C ARG A 209 -55.85 -17.02 -8.16
N THR A 210 -55.69 -15.86 -8.77
CA THR A 210 -56.33 -14.60 -8.37
C THR A 210 -57.52 -14.26 -9.27
N GLU A 211 -57.68 -14.95 -10.40
CA GLU A 211 -58.66 -14.67 -11.46
C GLU A 211 -58.48 -13.27 -12.12
N GLU A 212 -57.39 -12.58 -11.80
CA GLU A 212 -56.98 -11.30 -12.36
C GLU A 212 -55.66 -11.47 -13.14
N LEU A 213 -55.42 -10.70 -14.20
CA LEU A 213 -54.19 -10.83 -14.98
C LEU A 213 -53.05 -10.08 -14.30
N TYR A 214 -51.95 -10.79 -14.02
CA TYR A 214 -50.70 -10.21 -13.53
C TYR A 214 -49.59 -10.33 -14.59
N LEU A 215 -48.73 -9.32 -14.66
CA LEU A 215 -47.55 -9.25 -15.53
C LEU A 215 -46.27 -9.40 -14.72
N LYS A 216 -45.30 -10.16 -15.24
CA LYS A 216 -43.92 -10.16 -14.71
C LYS A 216 -43.14 -9.03 -15.38
N GLU A 217 -42.61 -8.13 -14.57
CA GLU A 217 -41.53 -7.25 -15.00
C GLU A 217 -40.21 -7.97 -14.74
N PHE A 218 -39.37 -8.07 -15.77
CA PHE A 218 -38.08 -8.75 -15.67
C PHE A 218 -37.01 -7.81 -15.15
N SER A 219 -35.90 -8.35 -14.68
CA SER A 219 -34.82 -7.54 -14.11
C SER A 219 -33.84 -7.02 -15.16
N PHE A 220 -33.09 -5.98 -14.77
CA PHE A 220 -31.99 -5.44 -15.57
C PHE A 220 -30.64 -5.91 -15.01
N PRO A 221 -29.88 -6.77 -15.72
CA PRO A 221 -28.60 -7.27 -15.23
C PRO A 221 -27.56 -6.14 -15.19
N LEU A 222 -26.81 -6.09 -14.10
CA LEU A 222 -25.75 -5.13 -13.81
C LEU A 222 -24.38 -5.78 -13.96
N GLY A 223 -23.66 -5.34 -14.99
CA GLY A 223 -22.26 -5.66 -15.24
C GLY A 223 -21.47 -4.38 -15.49
N ALA A 224 -20.28 -4.54 -16.04
CA ALA A 224 -19.39 -3.43 -16.36
C ALA A 224 -19.50 -3.05 -17.83
N ALA A 225 -20.06 -1.88 -18.12
CA ALA A 225 -20.13 -1.33 -19.46
C ALA A 225 -18.80 -0.70 -19.91
N VAL A 226 -17.90 -0.43 -18.95
CA VAL A 226 -16.59 0.19 -19.18
C VAL A 226 -15.48 -0.79 -18.83
N VAL A 227 -14.42 -0.79 -19.62
CA VAL A 227 -13.19 -1.54 -19.33
C VAL A 227 -12.03 -0.56 -19.25
N VAL A 228 -11.33 -0.54 -18.11
CA VAL A 228 -10.13 0.25 -17.88
C VAL A 228 -8.91 -0.63 -18.12
N LEU A 229 -8.18 -0.37 -19.20
CA LEU A 229 -7.01 -1.13 -19.64
C LEU A 229 -5.74 -0.41 -19.18
N LEU A 230 -4.96 -1.05 -18.31
CA LEU A 230 -3.64 -0.57 -17.89
C LEU A 230 -2.58 -1.20 -18.79
N SER A 231 -1.97 -0.38 -19.64
CA SER A 231 -0.98 -0.80 -20.62
C SER A 231 0.37 -0.18 -20.33
N ARG A 232 1.44 -0.95 -20.46
CA ARG A 232 2.80 -0.40 -20.36
C ARG A 232 3.72 -0.93 -21.43
N LYS A 233 4.40 -0.04 -22.17
CA LYS A 233 5.45 -0.43 -23.12
C LYS A 233 6.81 -0.55 -22.43
N GLU A 234 7.72 -1.28 -23.05
CA GLU A 234 9.10 -1.46 -22.57
C GLU A 234 9.89 -0.13 -22.52
N GLU A 235 9.56 0.81 -23.41
CA GLU A 235 10.17 2.14 -23.51
C GLU A 235 9.71 3.09 -22.38
N ASP A 236 8.57 2.81 -21.74
CA ASP A 236 7.98 3.62 -20.67
C ASP A 236 8.53 3.29 -19.28
N ARG A 237 9.70 2.64 -19.21
CA ARG A 237 10.31 2.11 -17.96
C ARG A 237 11.08 3.14 -17.16
N PHE A 238 10.51 4.33 -16.98
CA PHE A 238 11.03 5.33 -16.06
C PHE A 238 10.39 5.14 -14.68
N PRO A 239 11.16 4.80 -13.62
CA PRO A 239 10.62 4.59 -12.29
C PRO A 239 9.88 5.82 -11.73
N ALA A 240 10.29 7.03 -12.14
CA ALA A 240 9.65 8.28 -11.75
C ALA A 240 8.18 8.38 -12.19
N LYS A 241 7.85 7.83 -13.38
CA LYS A 241 6.49 7.87 -13.94
C LYS A 241 5.53 6.85 -13.32
N ASN A 242 6.05 5.83 -12.65
CA ASN A 242 5.23 4.72 -12.14
C ASN A 242 4.14 5.19 -11.16
N THR A 243 4.53 6.06 -10.23
CA THR A 243 3.59 6.61 -9.24
C THR A 243 2.50 7.44 -9.93
N VAL A 244 2.89 8.30 -10.88
CA VAL A 244 1.93 9.13 -11.63
C VAL A 244 0.99 8.27 -12.47
N PHE A 245 1.51 7.24 -13.15
CA PHE A 245 0.72 6.27 -13.90
C PHE A 245 -0.34 5.57 -13.03
N LEU A 246 0.04 5.11 -11.84
CA LEU A 246 -0.90 4.49 -10.91
C LEU A 246 -1.89 5.51 -10.33
N ASN A 247 -1.47 6.74 -10.06
CA ASN A 247 -2.35 7.82 -9.61
C ASN A 247 -3.36 8.19 -10.70
N LEU A 248 -2.98 8.20 -11.98
CA LEU A 248 -3.91 8.40 -13.11
C LEU A 248 -4.95 7.27 -13.15
N ALA A 249 -4.51 6.01 -13.01
CA ALA A 249 -5.42 4.87 -12.94
C ALA A 249 -6.41 4.98 -11.77
N ALA A 250 -5.91 5.29 -10.57
CA ALA A 250 -6.74 5.51 -9.39
C ALA A 250 -7.73 6.67 -9.59
N SER A 251 -7.30 7.77 -10.21
CA SER A 251 -8.15 8.94 -10.47
C SER A 251 -9.28 8.64 -11.45
N VAL A 252 -8.98 7.94 -12.56
CA VAL A 252 -10.00 7.50 -13.53
C VAL A 252 -10.98 6.53 -12.87
N GLY A 253 -10.49 5.54 -12.14
CA GLY A 253 -11.36 4.58 -11.46
C GLY A 253 -12.21 5.23 -10.38
N HIS A 254 -11.68 6.22 -9.66
CA HIS A 254 -12.43 6.96 -8.66
C HIS A 254 -13.57 7.76 -9.30
N ALA A 255 -13.29 8.49 -10.39
CA ALA A 255 -14.30 9.23 -11.14
C ALA A 255 -15.43 8.33 -11.68
N LEU A 256 -15.10 7.10 -12.12
CA LEU A 256 -16.09 6.11 -12.52
C LEU A 256 -16.96 5.65 -11.34
N VAL A 257 -16.37 5.40 -10.16
CA VAL A 257 -17.12 4.99 -8.96
C VAL A 257 -18.01 6.13 -8.45
N GLU A 258 -17.53 7.38 -8.43
CA GLU A 258 -18.33 8.55 -8.05
C GLU A 258 -19.60 8.68 -8.92
N GLU A 259 -19.48 8.40 -10.21
CA GLU A 259 -20.60 8.40 -11.16
C GLU A 259 -21.45 7.12 -11.15
N SER A 260 -21.21 6.21 -10.20
CA SER A 260 -21.85 4.89 -10.07
C SER A 260 -21.70 4.03 -11.34
N CYS A 261 -20.58 4.16 -12.03
CA CYS A 261 -20.24 3.43 -13.24
C CYS A 261 -19.35 2.23 -12.91
N ARG A 262 -19.89 1.01 -13.06
CA ARG A 262 -19.14 -0.23 -12.87
C ARG A 262 -18.15 -0.43 -14.01
N PHE A 263 -16.92 -0.83 -13.69
CA PHE A 263 -15.90 -1.09 -14.70
C PHE A 263 -15.05 -2.31 -14.38
N TYR A 264 -14.51 -2.94 -15.42
CA TYR A 264 -13.44 -3.91 -15.27
C TYR A 264 -12.09 -3.22 -15.37
N ALA A 265 -11.29 -3.30 -14.31
CA ALA A 265 -9.88 -2.94 -14.39
C ALA A 265 -9.07 -4.14 -14.87
N VAL A 266 -8.25 -3.94 -15.90
CA VAL A 266 -7.51 -5.02 -16.55
C VAL A 266 -6.07 -4.64 -16.75
N TRP A 267 -5.18 -5.56 -16.41
CA TRP A 267 -3.77 -5.49 -16.78
C TRP A 267 -3.26 -6.87 -17.15
N LYS A 268 -2.17 -6.91 -17.92
CA LYS A 268 -1.53 -8.15 -18.33
C LYS A 268 -0.19 -8.28 -17.63
N GLU A 269 0.05 -9.42 -17.00
CA GLU A 269 1.34 -9.74 -16.40
C GLU A 269 2.33 -10.20 -17.48
N ARG A 270 3.52 -9.60 -17.53
CA ARG A 270 4.53 -9.85 -18.56
C ARG A 270 5.14 -11.25 -18.48
N GLU A 271 5.50 -11.70 -17.28
CA GLU A 271 6.18 -13.01 -17.12
C GLU A 271 5.23 -14.18 -17.35
N SER A 272 4.02 -14.11 -16.78
CA SER A 272 3.03 -15.18 -16.86
C SER A 272 2.16 -15.10 -18.12
N GLN A 273 2.11 -13.92 -18.78
CA GLN A 273 1.18 -13.59 -19.87
C GLN A 273 -0.30 -13.70 -19.46
N ILE A 274 -0.59 -13.74 -18.16
CA ILE A 274 -1.95 -13.85 -17.62
C ILE A 274 -2.62 -12.47 -17.60
N PHE A 275 -3.87 -12.42 -18.06
CA PHE A 275 -4.74 -11.27 -17.89
C PHE A 275 -5.33 -11.27 -16.49
N ARG A 276 -5.06 -10.20 -15.74
CA ARG A 276 -5.72 -9.91 -14.48
C ARG A 276 -6.90 -9.00 -14.77
N ARG A 277 -8.08 -9.44 -14.38
CA ARG A 277 -9.33 -8.67 -14.49
C ARG A 277 -9.95 -8.54 -13.11
N PHE A 278 -10.35 -7.32 -12.76
CA PHE A 278 -10.95 -7.00 -11.48
C PHE A 278 -12.24 -6.19 -11.71
N LEU A 279 -13.37 -6.62 -11.15
CA LEU A 279 -14.63 -5.88 -11.23
C LEU A 279 -14.65 -4.83 -10.11
N VAL A 280 -14.74 -3.55 -10.48
CA VAL A 280 -14.93 -2.44 -9.55
C VAL A 280 -16.37 -1.96 -9.69
N LYS A 281 -17.13 -2.03 -8.60
CA LYS A 281 -18.56 -1.71 -8.57
C LYS A 281 -18.94 -0.62 -7.56
N ASP A 282 -18.14 -0.45 -6.53
CA ASP A 282 -18.37 0.45 -5.39
C ASP A 282 -17.02 0.88 -4.79
N GLU A 283 -17.09 1.70 -3.74
CA GLU A 283 -15.91 2.23 -3.04
C GLU A 283 -15.08 1.12 -2.36
N GLU A 284 -15.72 0.08 -1.82
CA GLU A 284 -15.01 -1.04 -1.18
C GLU A 284 -14.16 -1.81 -2.20
N THR A 285 -14.78 -2.24 -3.30
CA THR A 285 -14.09 -2.93 -4.39
C THR A 285 -13.06 -2.06 -5.11
N PHE A 286 -13.24 -0.73 -5.08
CA PHE A 286 -12.22 0.20 -5.55
C PHE A 286 -10.96 0.16 -4.68
N TYR A 287 -11.09 0.19 -3.36
CA TYR A 287 -9.92 0.07 -2.47
C TYR A 287 -9.25 -1.31 -2.57
N ASP A 288 -10.02 -2.39 -2.75
CA ASP A 288 -9.47 -3.72 -3.03
C ASP A 288 -8.66 -3.73 -4.33
N TRP A 289 -9.16 -3.06 -5.37
CA TRP A 289 -8.44 -2.89 -6.63
C TRP A 289 -7.16 -2.08 -6.45
N LEU A 290 -7.18 -0.97 -5.70
CA LEU A 290 -5.98 -0.18 -5.39
C LEU A 290 -4.93 -1.01 -4.63
N LEU A 291 -5.37 -1.86 -3.70
CA LEU A 291 -4.50 -2.77 -2.98
C LEU A 291 -3.88 -3.81 -3.91
N ALA A 292 -4.67 -4.38 -4.83
CA ALA A 292 -4.17 -5.29 -5.86
C ALA A 292 -3.13 -4.61 -6.77
N LEU A 293 -3.42 -3.38 -7.23
CA LEU A 293 -2.49 -2.58 -8.02
C LEU A 293 -1.18 -2.27 -7.26
N SER A 294 -1.26 -1.98 -5.97
CA SER A 294 -0.06 -1.76 -5.13
C SER A 294 0.77 -3.04 -4.95
N SER A 295 0.13 -4.20 -5.03
CA SER A 295 0.80 -5.49 -4.87
C SER A 295 1.50 -5.93 -6.15
N THR A 296 0.98 -5.53 -7.32
CA THR A 296 1.63 -5.75 -8.62
C THR A 296 2.72 -4.70 -8.86
N ARG A 297 3.92 -5.12 -9.24
CA ARG A 297 4.95 -4.14 -9.63
C ARG A 297 4.59 -3.59 -11.00
N VAL A 298 4.65 -2.26 -11.14
CA VAL A 298 4.40 -1.61 -12.43
C VAL A 298 5.35 -2.11 -13.53
N SER A 299 6.53 -2.65 -13.17
CA SER A 299 7.47 -3.28 -14.10
C SER A 299 6.96 -4.57 -14.75
N ASP A 300 6.01 -5.21 -14.09
CA ASP A 300 5.50 -6.53 -14.46
C ASP A 300 4.27 -6.39 -15.38
N LEU A 301 3.79 -5.17 -15.61
CA LEU A 301 2.74 -4.88 -16.58
C LEU A 301 3.30 -4.94 -18.00
N ASP A 302 2.58 -5.64 -18.87
CA ASP A 302 2.87 -5.74 -20.30
C ASP A 302 2.03 -4.77 -21.13
N VAL A 303 2.26 -4.77 -22.44
CA VAL A 303 1.41 -4.06 -23.39
C VAL A 303 0.04 -4.72 -23.40
N LEU A 304 -1.00 -3.89 -23.28
CA LEU A 304 -2.39 -4.29 -23.36
C LEU A 304 -3.13 -3.36 -24.30
N ASP A 305 -3.74 -3.93 -25.33
CA ASP A 305 -4.66 -3.20 -26.20
C ASP A 305 -6.07 -3.78 -26.13
N GLU A 306 -6.99 -3.03 -26.72
CA GLU A 306 -8.41 -3.38 -26.73
C GLU A 306 -8.68 -4.68 -27.50
N ALA A 307 -7.91 -4.95 -28.57
CA ALA A 307 -8.07 -6.14 -29.39
C ALA A 307 -7.69 -7.42 -28.63
N MET A 308 -6.60 -7.38 -27.86
CA MET A 308 -6.17 -8.46 -26.96
C MET A 308 -7.23 -8.76 -25.91
N TYR A 309 -7.81 -7.74 -25.28
CA TYR A 309 -8.89 -7.93 -24.32
C TYR A 309 -10.12 -8.60 -24.96
N ARG A 310 -10.54 -8.12 -26.14
CA ARG A 310 -11.68 -8.70 -26.88
C ARG A 310 -11.43 -10.16 -27.25
N TYR A 311 -10.20 -10.50 -27.64
CA TYR A 311 -9.81 -11.86 -27.98
C TYR A 311 -9.79 -12.80 -26.78
N GLU A 312 -9.42 -12.32 -25.59
CA GLU A 312 -9.34 -13.17 -24.40
C GLU A 312 -10.70 -13.43 -23.76
N PHE A 313 -11.52 -12.38 -23.59
CA PHE A 313 -12.73 -12.48 -22.77
C PHE A 313 -14.03 -12.65 -23.58
N PHE A 314 -14.05 -12.26 -24.86
CA PHE A 314 -15.26 -12.31 -25.71
C PHE A 314 -16.52 -11.65 -25.12
N GLU A 315 -16.36 -10.79 -24.12
CA GLU A 315 -17.48 -10.15 -23.42
C GLU A 315 -17.88 -8.82 -24.06
N PRO A 316 -19.19 -8.51 -24.10
CA PRO A 316 -19.66 -7.23 -24.57
C PRO A 316 -19.35 -6.13 -23.54
N TYR A 317 -18.78 -5.03 -24.02
CA TYR A 317 -18.66 -3.77 -23.28
C TYR A 317 -18.91 -2.60 -24.23
N ARG A 318 -19.17 -1.41 -23.67
CA ARG A 318 -19.52 -0.22 -24.43
C ARG A 318 -18.32 0.67 -24.73
N LYS A 319 -17.48 0.93 -23.73
CA LYS A 319 -16.34 1.86 -23.84
C LYS A 319 -15.09 1.26 -23.20
N ALA A 320 -13.94 1.42 -23.86
CA ALA A 320 -12.64 1.10 -23.28
C ALA A 320 -11.88 2.39 -22.94
N VAL A 321 -11.36 2.47 -21.72
CA VAL A 321 -10.47 3.54 -21.27
C VAL A 321 -9.08 2.96 -21.12
N ARG A 322 -8.16 3.35 -21.99
CA ARG A 322 -6.78 2.90 -21.94
C ARG A 322 -5.92 3.93 -21.23
N ILE A 323 -5.21 3.48 -20.20
CA ILE A 323 -4.23 4.27 -19.46
C ILE A 323 -2.87 3.65 -19.75
N SER A 324 -1.97 4.47 -20.28
CA SER A 324 -0.65 4.01 -20.75
C SER A 324 0.49 4.55 -19.88
N GLY A 325 1.56 3.76 -19.79
CA GLY A 325 2.76 4.10 -18.99
C GLY A 325 3.51 5.37 -19.43
N ASP A 326 3.23 5.87 -20.64
CA ASP A 326 3.70 7.17 -21.15
C ASP A 326 2.93 8.37 -20.57
N LEU A 327 2.01 8.11 -19.64
CA LEU A 327 1.10 9.09 -19.01
C LEU A 327 0.04 9.61 -19.98
N SER A 328 -0.51 8.72 -20.80
CA SER A 328 -1.65 9.04 -21.66
C SER A 328 -2.92 8.30 -21.28
N ILE A 329 -4.06 8.96 -21.50
CA ILE A 329 -5.41 8.38 -21.35
C ILE A 329 -6.11 8.47 -22.71
N ARG A 330 -6.72 7.37 -23.14
CA ARG A 330 -7.53 7.32 -24.37
C ARG A 330 -8.86 6.64 -24.10
N CYS A 331 -9.96 7.29 -24.47
CA CYS A 331 -11.32 6.80 -24.30
C CYS A 331 -11.89 6.32 -25.66
N GLY A 332 -11.68 5.05 -26.00
CA GLY A 332 -12.11 4.49 -27.29
C GLY A 332 -11.41 5.13 -28.48
N GLU A 333 -12.19 5.70 -29.40
CA GLU A 333 -11.71 6.36 -30.63
C GLU A 333 -11.41 7.87 -30.46
N GLU A 334 -11.58 8.41 -29.25
CA GLU A 334 -11.31 9.83 -28.97
C GLU A 334 -9.81 10.17 -28.96
N ASP A 335 -9.55 11.48 -28.96
CA ASP A 335 -8.20 12.02 -28.88
C ASP A 335 -7.47 11.55 -27.61
N THR A 336 -6.17 11.34 -27.76
CA THR A 336 -5.33 10.90 -26.65
C THR A 336 -4.95 12.10 -25.79
N LEU A 337 -5.32 12.03 -24.51
CA LEU A 337 -4.95 13.02 -23.51
C LEU A 337 -3.56 12.69 -22.96
N TRP A 338 -2.67 13.67 -22.92
CA TRP A 338 -1.29 13.52 -22.45
C TRP A 338 -1.07 14.29 -21.17
N PHE A 339 -0.45 13.65 -20.19
CA PHE A 339 -0.19 14.22 -18.88
C PHE A 339 1.30 14.34 -18.59
N HIS A 340 1.68 15.35 -17.79
CA HIS A 340 3.07 15.58 -17.40
C HIS A 340 3.28 15.35 -15.90
N GLU A 341 4.41 14.73 -15.53
CA GLU A 341 4.72 14.32 -14.15
C GLU A 341 4.51 15.42 -13.09
N ASN A 342 4.81 16.67 -13.42
CA ASN A 342 4.76 17.78 -12.46
C ASN A 342 3.43 18.55 -12.46
N THR A 343 2.62 18.43 -13.53
CA THR A 343 1.39 19.21 -13.73
C THR A 343 0.14 18.36 -13.87
N PHE A 344 0.26 17.02 -13.85
CA PHE A 344 -0.86 16.10 -14.08
C PHE A 344 -2.05 16.37 -13.15
N VAL A 345 -1.83 16.77 -11.89
CA VAL A 345 -2.93 17.08 -10.96
C VAL A 345 -3.78 18.26 -11.45
N GLN A 346 -3.14 19.30 -11.98
CA GLN A 346 -3.84 20.47 -12.54
C GLN A 346 -4.52 20.11 -13.86
N GLU A 347 -3.82 19.36 -14.72
CA GLU A 347 -4.34 18.87 -15.99
C GLU A 347 -5.60 18.00 -15.77
N LEU A 348 -5.56 17.06 -14.82
CA LEU A 348 -6.69 16.20 -14.44
C LEU A 348 -7.90 17.00 -13.98
N SER A 349 -7.69 18.00 -13.12
CA SER A 349 -8.80 18.83 -12.60
C SER A 349 -9.52 19.65 -13.68
N GLY A 350 -8.82 19.96 -14.79
CA GLY A 350 -9.39 20.66 -15.94
C GLY A 350 -9.87 19.75 -17.07
N THR A 351 -9.71 18.44 -16.92
CA THR A 351 -10.07 17.44 -17.92
C THR A 351 -11.46 16.90 -17.66
N VAL A 352 -12.24 16.72 -18.73
CA VAL A 352 -13.50 15.96 -18.72
C VAL A 352 -13.27 14.69 -19.52
N LEU A 353 -13.50 13.54 -18.90
CA LEU A 353 -13.46 12.24 -19.56
C LEU A 353 -14.84 11.91 -20.10
N GLU A 354 -14.98 11.83 -21.42
CA GLU A 354 -16.21 11.43 -22.10
C GLU A 354 -16.26 9.90 -22.21
N ILE A 355 -17.16 9.26 -21.44
CA ILE A 355 -17.20 7.79 -21.27
C ILE A 355 -18.47 7.18 -21.86
#